data_AF-A0A4U8T2G4-F1
#
_entry.id   AF-A0A4U8T2G4-F1
#
_cell.length_a   1.000
_cell.length_b   1.000
_cell.length_c   1.000
_cell.angle_alpha   90.00
_cell.angle_beta   90.00
_cell.angle_gamma   90.00
#
_symmetry.space_group_name_H-M   'P 1'
#
loop_
_entity.id
_entity.type
_entity.pdbx_description
1 polymer ?
#
loop_
_entity_poly.entity_id
_entity_poly.type
_entity_poly.pdbx_seq_one_letter_code
_entity_poly.pdbx_strand_id
1 'polypeptide(L)' 'MRTLKFRIEEQGVTFIDSQTQQEQFMFFEELSKPVILGGKPGIMLKDGRMALVEYEEESEYTALIKAIFDNRGE' A
#
# COMPACT_ATOMS: atom_id res chain seq x y z
N MET A 1 16.07 4.49 -1.83
CA MET A 1 14.81 4.00 -1.24
C MET A 1 13.71 4.35 -2.21
N ARG A 2 13.01 3.35 -2.78
CA ARG A 2 11.94 3.56 -3.77
C ARG A 2 10.62 3.79 -3.01
N THR A 3 9.84 4.78 -3.44
CA THR A 3 8.50 5.07 -2.92
C THR A 3 7.47 4.77 -4.00
N LEU A 4 6.33 4.24 -3.60
CA LEU A 4 5.26 3.82 -4.49
C LEU A 4 4.03 4.71 -4.26
N LYS A 5 3.53 5.35 -5.31
CA LYS A 5 2.14 5.85 -5.29
C LYS A 5 1.21 4.64 -5.30
N PHE A 6 -0.04 4.83 -4.90
CA PHE A 6 -1.01 3.74 -4.92
C PHE A 6 -2.37 4.20 -5.47
N ARG A 7 -3.10 3.24 -6.03
CA ARG A 7 -4.52 3.37 -6.37
C ARG A 7 -5.25 2.21 -5.72
N ILE A 8 -6.30 2.52 -4.96
CA ILE A 8 -7.16 1.50 -4.36
C ILE A 8 -8.13 1.03 -5.44
N GLU A 9 -8.16 -0.28 -5.67
CA GLU A 9 -9.04 -0.95 -6.62
C GLU A 9 -10.07 -1.79 -5.84
N GLU A 10 -11.06 -2.36 -6.53
CA GLU A 10 -12.12 -3.16 -5.90
C GLU A 10 -11.59 -4.38 -5.13
N GLN A 11 -10.56 -5.06 -5.67
CA GLN A 11 -10.03 -6.32 -5.11
C GLN A 11 -8.63 -6.17 -4.50
N GLY A 12 -8.04 -4.98 -4.57
CA GLY A 12 -6.66 -4.80 -4.18
C GLY A 12 -6.15 -3.38 -4.36
N VAL A 13 -4.84 -3.26 -4.52
CA VAL A 13 -4.13 -1.99 -4.64
C VAL A 13 -3.13 -2.09 -5.77
N THR A 14 -3.19 -1.13 -6.69
CA THR A 14 -2.16 -0.93 -7.71
C THR A 14 -1.08 -0.02 -7.12
N PHE A 15 0.14 -0.54 -6.95
CA PHE A 15 1.30 0.25 -6.59
C PHE A 15 2.04 0.73 -7.84
N ILE A 16 2.41 2.00 -7.88
CA ILE A 16 3.04 2.66 -9.03
C ILE A 16 4.40 3.17 -8.59
N ASP A 17 5.47 2.66 -9.18
CA ASP A 17 6.83 3.12 -8.92
C ASP A 17 7.01 4.54 -9.48
N SER A 18 7.29 5.50 -8.59
CA SER A 18 7.34 6.93 -8.95
C SER A 18 8.44 7.27 -9.95
N GLN A 19 9.50 6.45 -10.03
CA GLN A 19 10.66 6.69 -10.89
C GLN A 19 10.51 6.04 -12.26
N THR A 20 9.98 4.82 -12.29
CA THR A 20 9.91 3.99 -13.50
C THR A 20 8.51 3.96 -14.12
N GLN A 21 7.49 4.44 -13.41
CA GLN A 21 6.08 4.38 -13.79
C GLN A 21 5.57 2.94 -14.00
N GLN A 22 6.28 1.94 -13.45
CA GLN A 22 5.82 0.55 -13.48
C GLN A 22 4.68 0.36 -12.47
N GLU A 23 3.62 -0.30 -12.91
CA GLU A 23 2.47 -0.64 -12.07
C GLU A 23 2.54 -2.11 -11.63
N GLN A 24 2.21 -2.37 -10.37
CA GLN A 24 2.07 -3.70 -9.82
C GLN A 24 0.78 -3.79 -9.00
N PHE A 25 -0.13 -4.65 -9.44
CA PHE A 25 -1.34 -4.96 -8.69
C PHE A 25 -1.08 -5.99 -7.59
N MET A 26 -1.67 -5.78 -6.41
CA MET A 26 -1.60 -6.67 -5.25
C MET A 26 -3.01 -6.85 -4.69
N PHE A 27 -3.43 -8.10 -4.45
CA PHE A 27 -4.73 -8.35 -3.83
C PHE A 27 -4.73 -7.93 -2.36
N PHE A 28 -5.87 -7.52 -1.82
CA PHE A 28 -5.97 -7.18 -0.38
C PHE A 28 -5.54 -8.34 0.52
N GLU A 29 -5.79 -9.58 0.10
CA GLU A 29 -5.35 -10.77 0.83
C GLU A 29 -3.83 -10.92 0.88
N GLU A 30 -3.05 -10.25 0.03
CA GLU A 30 -1.58 -10.28 0.06
C GLU A 30 -1.00 -9.17 0.96
N LEU A 31 -1.82 -8.18 1.33
CA LEU A 31 -1.46 -7.07 2.19
C LEU A 31 -1.69 -7.46 3.66
N SER A 32 -0.70 -7.20 4.52
CA SER A 32 -0.74 -7.62 5.93
C SER A 32 -1.11 -6.49 6.86
N LYS A 33 -0.26 -5.46 6.99
CA LYS A 33 -0.45 -4.39 7.97
C LYS A 33 0.28 -3.10 7.57
N PRO A 34 -0.24 -1.93 8.00
CA PRO A 34 0.53 -0.69 7.97
C PRO A 34 1.82 -0.80 8.78
N VAL A 35 2.87 -0.14 8.30
CA VAL A 35 4.16 -0.04 8.98
C VAL A 35 4.76 1.35 8.76
N ILE A 36 5.57 1.81 9.72
CA ILE A 36 6.39 3.02 9.59
C ILE A 36 7.86 2.61 9.63
N LEU A 37 8.64 2.95 8.59
CA LEU A 37 10.07 2.69 8.51
C LEU A 37 10.83 4.00 8.28
N GLY A 38 11.68 4.39 9.25
CA GLY A 38 12.48 5.62 9.12
C GLY A 38 11.64 6.88 8.92
N GLY A 39 10.45 6.94 9.53
CA GLY A 39 9.49 8.04 9.37
C GLY A 39 8.68 7.98 8.08
N LYS A 40 8.82 6.94 7.25
CA LYS A 40 8.03 6.75 6.03
C LYS A 40 6.95 5.69 6.19
N PRO A 41 5.74 5.95 5.68
CA PRO A 41 4.64 5.01 5.70
C PRO A 41 4.84 3.89 4.68
N GLY A 42 4.33 2.71 5.00
CA GLY A 42 4.38 1.54 4.13
C GLY A 42 3.35 0.49 4.51
N ILE A 43 3.29 -0.55 3.69
CA ILE A 43 2.46 -1.75 3.89
C ILE A 43 3.38 -2.96 3.88
N MET A 44 3.30 -3.78 4.92
CA MET A 44 3.93 -5.09 4.95
C MET A 44 3.11 -6.07 4.10
N LEU A 45 3.80 -6.84 3.26
CA LEU A 45 3.22 -7.92 2.47
C LEU A 45 3.27 -9.22 3.26
N LYS A 46 2.36 -10.16 2.99
CA LYS A 46 2.31 -11.47 3.70
C LYS A 46 3.57 -12.32 3.52
N ASP A 47 4.31 -12.13 2.43
CA ASP A 47 5.58 -12.81 2.19
C ASP A 47 6.79 -12.16 2.89
N GLY A 48 6.57 -11.14 3.72
CA GLY A 48 7.61 -10.44 4.48
C GLY A 48 8.27 -9.29 3.73
N ARG A 49 7.93 -9.04 2.46
CA ARG A 49 8.34 -7.81 1.75
C ARG A 49 7.56 -6.60 2.27
N MET A 50 7.97 -5.42 1.86
CA MET A 50 7.33 -4.16 2.24
C MET A 50 7.28 -3.21 1.06
N ALA A 51 6.11 -2.59 0.87
CA ALA A 51 5.89 -1.49 -0.04
C ALA A 51 5.93 -0.18 0.76
N LEU A 52 6.91 0.68 0.52
CA LEU A 52 6.91 2.05 1.05
C LEU A 52 6.01 2.91 0.15
N VAL A 53 5.04 3.57 0.75
CA VAL A 53 4.02 4.31 0.02
C VAL A 53 4.22 5.81 0.11
N GLU A 54 3.77 6.50 -0.92
CA GLU A 54 3.73 7.96 -1.01
C GLU A 54 2.28 8.39 -1.21
N TYR A 55 1.87 9.41 -0.46
CA TYR A 55 0.54 10.01 -0.50
C TYR A 55 0.67 11.53 -0.45
N GLU A 56 -0.31 12.24 -1.00
CA GLU A 56 -0.36 13.70 -0.99
C GLU A 56 -1.10 14.22 0.25
N GLU A 57 -2.10 13.47 0.72
CA GLU A 57 -2.87 13.76 1.93
C GLU A 57 -2.92 12.57 2.89
N GLU A 58 -2.92 12.83 4.20
CA GLU A 58 -3.06 11.76 5.22
C GLU A 58 -4.40 10.99 5.10
N SER A 59 -5.41 11.62 4.51
CA SER A 59 -6.71 11.03 4.19
C SER A 59 -6.57 9.85 3.22
N GLU A 60 -5.66 9.92 2.24
CA GLU A 60 -5.40 8.86 1.27
C GLU A 60 -4.80 7.63 1.93
N TYR A 61 -3.83 7.83 2.82
CA TYR A 61 -3.23 6.73 3.57
C TYR A 61 -4.25 6.07 4.49
N THR A 62 -5.06 6.88 5.17
CA THR A 62 -6.15 6.38 6.02
C THR A 62 -7.15 5.55 5.20
N ALA A 63 -7.50 5.98 3.99
CA ALA A 63 -8.37 5.24 3.09
C ALA A 63 -7.75 3.90 2.65
N LEU A 64 -6.45 3.88 2.33
CA LEU A 64 -5.72 2.65 2.01
C LEU A 64 -5.78 1.65 3.16
N ILE A 65 -5.49 2.11 4.38
CA ILE A 65 -5.51 1.24 5.56
C ILE A 65 -6.91 0.69 5.81
N LYS A 66 -7.94 1.54 5.71
CA LYS A 66 -9.34 1.12 5.84
C LYS A 66 -9.70 0.06 4.80
N ALA A 67 -9.36 0.28 3.52
CA ALA A 67 -9.66 -0.67 2.45
C ALA A 67 -9.00 -2.04 2.68
N ILE A 68 -7.75 -2.06 3.19
CA ILE A 68 -7.06 -3.31 3.55
C ILE A 68 -7.82 -4.05 4.65
N PHE A 69 -8.23 -3.36 5.72
CA PHE A 69 -8.92 -4.03 6.84
C PHE A 69 -10.33 -4.48 6.45
N ASP A 70 -11.12 -3.64 5.78
CA ASP A 70 -12.48 -3.98 5.34
C ASP A 70 -12.52 -5.24 4.46
N ASN A 71 -11.50 -5.44 3.62
CA ASN A 71 -11.41 -6.58 2.69
C ASN A 71 -10.68 -7.80 3.28
N ARG A 72 -10.16 -7.71 4.51
CA ARG A 72 -9.61 -8.88 5.23
C ARG A 72 -10.67 -9.62 6.05
N GLY A 73 -11.89 -9.06 6.16
CA GLY A 73 -12.95 -9.62 7.00
C GLY A 73 -12.63 -9.59 8.50
N GLU A 74 -11.73 -8.69 8.92
CA GLU A 74 -11.34 -8.43 10.32
C GLU A 74 -12.15 -7.28 10.93
#